data_AF-A0A9D2LQR5-F1
#
_entry.id   AF-A0A9D2LQR5-F1
#
_cell.length_a   1.000
_cell.length_b   1.000
_cell.length_c   1.000
_cell.angle_alpha   90.00
_cell.angle_beta   90.00
_cell.angle_gamma   90.00
#
_symmetry.space_group_name_H-M   'P 1'
#
loop_
_entity.id
_entity.type
_entity.pdbx_description
1 polymer ?
#
loop_
_entity_poly.entity_id
_entity_poly.type
_entity_poly.pdbx_seq_one_letter_code
_entity_poly.pdbx_strand_id
1 'polypeptide(L)'
;MKRVDRLIISIAEECLALGKEERPEIGWLNQVYDRFRKENGWIGKSEADKLLYMKMYASEPEKPSDTLKIRYWRTGRHLPAGREQCLSFGKALGLSEEEQRYLIQGYYDRSDQVFEAGQENALYIERKNCMNELVQEYLDKVHPLTKQQLYRSGSDLKHSLRHLYFTDAKGYITLPPMQQTRVEPHIVSINYESEFSRQIKLVGEIPRRAMIRHLLVFGIPFINRELLSERLEYFGYLPLEETHTMTDGSRLDKLILDFLKLYETSCAGEEPEECILWFRRAYSILDRYLEKMENKSLRFFYFKALKGIIG
;
A
#
# COMPACT_ATOMS: atom_id res chain seq x y z
N MET A 1 12.76 6.29 28.27
CA MET A 1 12.44 5.65 26.98
C MET A 1 13.21 4.33 26.88
N LYS A 2 12.50 3.19 26.75
CA LYS A 2 13.13 1.86 26.66
C LYS A 2 13.92 1.73 25.36
N ARG A 3 14.90 0.82 25.29
CA ARG A 3 15.77 0.63 24.10
C ARG A 3 14.96 0.40 22.81
N VAL A 4 13.95 -0.45 22.87
CA VAL A 4 13.05 -0.78 21.74
C VAL A 4 12.30 0.47 21.24
N ASP A 5 11.77 1.29 22.15
CA ASP A 5 11.08 2.54 21.78
C ASP A 5 12.00 3.48 20.98
N ARG A 6 13.31 3.55 21.33
CA ARG A 6 14.29 4.36 20.59
C ARG A 6 14.57 3.80 19.20
N LEU A 7 14.66 2.48 19.07
CA LEU A 7 14.88 1.83 17.77
C LEU A 7 13.70 2.11 16.83
N ILE A 8 12.46 2.00 17.32
CA ILE A 8 11.26 2.30 16.53
C ILE A 8 11.29 3.73 15.99
N ILE A 9 11.65 4.70 16.84
CA ILE A 9 11.76 6.10 16.42
C ILE A 9 12.89 6.28 15.40
N SER A 10 14.04 5.64 15.62
CA SER A 10 15.18 5.70 14.69
C SER A 10 14.82 5.17 13.29
N ILE A 11 14.06 4.07 13.21
CA ILE A 11 13.58 3.53 11.93
C ILE A 11 12.69 4.56 11.22
N ALA A 12 11.79 5.21 11.96
CA ALA A 12 10.93 6.26 11.41
C ALA A 12 11.73 7.46 10.90
N GLU A 13 12.70 7.93 11.67
CA GLU A 13 13.58 9.06 11.33
C GLU A 13 14.38 8.81 10.04
N GLU A 14 14.96 7.62 9.92
CA GLU A 14 15.67 7.20 8.71
C GLU A 14 14.75 7.21 7.48
N CYS A 15 13.55 6.63 7.59
CA CYS A 15 12.58 6.61 6.50
C CYS A 15 12.09 8.01 6.11
N LEU A 16 11.91 8.91 7.08
CA LEU A 16 11.55 10.31 6.84
C LEU A 16 12.68 11.09 6.15
N ALA A 17 13.94 10.80 6.47
CA ALA A 17 15.08 11.41 5.81
C ALA A 17 15.20 10.92 4.37
N LEU A 18 15.17 9.60 4.15
CA LEU A 18 15.24 8.98 2.82
C LEU A 18 14.05 9.34 1.93
N GLY A 19 12.89 9.66 2.50
CA GLY A 19 11.72 10.13 1.75
C GLY A 19 11.87 11.54 1.14
N LYS A 20 12.94 12.28 1.51
CA LYS A 20 13.29 13.57 0.92
C LYS A 20 14.24 13.45 -0.27
N GLU A 21 14.79 12.27 -0.50
CA GLU A 21 15.68 12.00 -1.63
C GLU A 21 14.91 11.78 -2.93
N GLU A 22 15.62 11.79 -4.06
CA GLU A 22 15.01 11.46 -5.34
C GLU A 22 14.55 10.00 -5.35
N ARG A 23 13.37 9.75 -5.92
CA ARG A 23 12.81 8.41 -6.06
C ARG A 23 13.71 7.55 -6.96
N PRO A 24 14.16 6.36 -6.53
CA PRO A 24 15.00 5.48 -7.36
C PRO A 24 14.37 5.11 -8.70
N GLU A 25 13.03 5.03 -8.77
CA GLU A 25 12.25 4.75 -9.97
C GLU A 25 12.43 5.83 -11.05
N ILE A 26 12.81 7.07 -10.66
CA ILE A 26 13.16 8.15 -11.61
C ILE A 26 14.48 7.84 -12.31
N GLY A 27 15.43 7.21 -11.60
CA GLY A 27 16.69 6.74 -12.18
C GLY A 27 16.45 5.73 -13.30
N TRP A 28 15.58 4.76 -13.07
CA TRP A 28 15.14 3.80 -14.09
C TRP A 28 14.43 4.50 -15.27
N LEU A 29 13.49 5.42 -14.99
CA LEU A 29 12.75 6.13 -16.04
C LEU A 29 13.67 7.00 -16.92
N ASN A 30 14.71 7.60 -16.33
CA ASN A 30 15.72 8.33 -17.09
C ASN A 30 16.50 7.42 -18.05
N GLN A 31 16.85 6.19 -17.63
CA GLN A 31 17.52 5.22 -18.49
C GLN A 31 16.64 4.79 -19.67
N VAL A 32 15.37 4.48 -19.40
CA VAL A 32 14.37 4.15 -20.42
C VAL A 32 14.22 5.30 -21.42
N TYR A 33 14.07 6.52 -20.91
CA TYR A 33 13.88 7.67 -21.79
C TYR A 33 15.12 7.99 -22.62
N ASP A 34 16.32 7.86 -22.04
CA ASP A 34 17.53 8.02 -22.82
C ASP A 34 17.61 6.95 -23.90
N ARG A 35 17.31 5.68 -23.62
CA ARG A 35 17.20 4.63 -24.65
C ARG A 35 16.24 5.02 -25.76
N PHE A 36 15.02 5.46 -25.43
CA PHE A 36 14.05 5.97 -26.39
C PHE A 36 14.63 7.08 -27.28
N ARG A 37 15.38 8.02 -26.70
CA ARG A 37 16.05 9.07 -27.48
C ARG A 37 17.08 8.50 -28.44
N LYS A 38 17.91 7.53 -28.01
CA LYS A 38 18.93 6.90 -28.84
C LYS A 38 18.30 6.20 -30.05
N GLU A 39 17.24 5.43 -29.81
CA GLU A 39 16.51 4.68 -30.85
C GLU A 39 15.85 5.60 -31.89
N ASN A 40 15.60 6.86 -31.54
CA ASN A 40 15.04 7.87 -32.43
C ASN A 40 16.09 8.87 -32.93
N GLY A 41 17.35 8.46 -33.09
CA GLY A 41 18.41 9.30 -33.68
C GLY A 41 19.04 10.31 -32.71
N TRP A 42 19.04 10.00 -31.42
CA TRP A 42 19.62 10.83 -30.36
C TRP A 42 19.01 12.22 -30.23
N ILE A 43 17.72 12.34 -30.52
CA ILE A 43 16.97 13.59 -30.48
C ILE A 43 17.09 14.32 -29.12
N GLY A 44 16.96 15.65 -29.17
CA GLY A 44 16.93 16.49 -27.98
C GLY A 44 15.74 16.16 -27.07
N LYS A 45 15.82 16.53 -25.79
CA LYS A 45 14.75 16.25 -24.80
C LYS A 45 13.40 16.86 -25.22
N SER A 46 13.41 18.08 -25.76
CA SER A 46 12.18 18.73 -26.24
C SER A 46 11.55 17.99 -27.42
N GLU A 47 12.34 17.58 -28.41
CA GLU A 47 11.87 16.77 -29.54
C GLU A 47 11.35 15.40 -29.09
N ALA A 48 12.01 14.77 -28.12
CA ALA A 48 11.53 13.51 -27.56
C ALA A 48 10.20 13.68 -26.80
N ASP A 49 10.03 14.76 -26.04
CA ASP A 49 8.75 15.07 -25.37
C ASP A 49 7.62 15.28 -26.40
N LYS A 50 7.90 15.93 -27.55
CA LYS A 50 6.94 16.07 -28.67
C LYS A 50 6.61 14.72 -29.32
N LEU A 51 7.62 13.89 -29.59
CA LEU A 51 7.42 12.58 -30.20
C LEU A 51 6.58 11.66 -29.29
N LEU A 52 6.83 11.70 -27.99
CA LEU A 52 6.01 10.98 -27.01
C LEU A 52 4.56 11.48 -27.03
N TYR A 53 4.35 12.80 -27.11
CA TYR A 53 3.00 13.37 -27.23
C TYR A 53 2.28 12.83 -28.47
N MET A 54 2.93 12.87 -29.63
CA MET A 54 2.37 12.36 -30.88
C MET A 54 2.05 10.87 -30.79
N LYS A 55 2.93 10.07 -30.19
CA LYS A 55 2.68 8.62 -29.99
C LYS A 55 1.51 8.35 -29.04
N MET A 56 1.32 9.18 -28.01
CA MET A 56 0.24 9.00 -27.03
C MET A 56 -1.13 9.46 -27.55
N TYR A 57 -1.17 10.55 -28.32
CA TYR A 57 -2.41 11.25 -28.67
C TYR A 57 -2.75 11.23 -30.17
N ALA A 58 -1.86 10.69 -31.01
CA ALA A 58 -1.99 10.69 -32.47
C ALA A 58 -2.16 12.10 -33.10
N SER A 59 -1.65 13.12 -32.42
CA SER A 59 -1.73 14.53 -32.82
C SER A 59 -0.44 15.28 -32.51
N GLU A 60 -0.12 16.32 -33.27
CA GLU A 60 0.98 17.22 -32.95
C GLU A 60 0.63 18.13 -31.76
N PRO A 61 1.61 18.48 -30.91
CA PRO A 61 1.39 19.46 -29.85
C PRO A 61 1.23 20.87 -30.46
N GLU A 62 0.11 21.53 -30.18
CA GLU A 62 -0.20 22.87 -30.70
C GLU A 62 0.47 23.98 -29.90
N LYS A 63 0.70 23.74 -28.59
CA LYS A 63 1.31 24.70 -27.67
C LYS A 63 2.34 24.04 -26.76
N PRO A 64 3.33 24.79 -26.23
CA PRO A 64 4.36 24.23 -25.36
C PRO A 64 3.83 23.50 -24.12
N SER A 65 2.67 23.91 -23.61
CA SER A 65 2.04 23.29 -22.44
C SER A 65 1.50 21.88 -22.69
N ASP A 66 1.32 21.46 -23.95
CA ASP A 66 0.85 20.12 -24.30
C ASP A 66 1.87 19.04 -23.93
N THR A 67 3.16 19.34 -24.15
CA THR A 67 4.28 18.45 -23.77
C THR A 67 4.71 18.58 -22.31
N LEU A 68 4.18 19.57 -21.58
CA LEU A 68 4.61 19.86 -20.21
C LEU A 68 4.33 18.70 -19.26
N LYS A 69 3.17 18.03 -19.42
CA LYS A 69 2.80 16.86 -18.61
C LYS A 69 3.77 15.70 -18.82
N ILE A 70 4.17 15.43 -20.06
CA ILE A 70 5.14 14.39 -20.41
C ILE A 70 6.49 14.67 -19.76
N ARG A 71 6.96 15.93 -19.84
CA ARG A 71 8.18 16.36 -19.15
C ARG A 71 8.09 16.11 -17.64
N TYR A 72 6.95 16.43 -17.03
CA TYR A 72 6.74 16.22 -15.60
C TYR A 72 6.70 14.75 -15.20
N TRP A 73 6.08 13.88 -15.99
CA TRP A 73 6.11 12.43 -15.77
C TRP A 73 7.53 11.90 -15.87
N ARG A 74 8.23 12.23 -16.95
CA ARG A 74 9.61 11.81 -17.16
C ARG A 74 10.57 12.24 -16.04
N THR A 75 10.39 13.45 -15.52
CA THR A 75 11.23 14.00 -14.44
C THR A 75 10.73 13.63 -13.05
N GLY A 76 9.67 12.83 -12.94
CA GLY A 76 9.09 12.40 -11.68
C GLY A 76 8.43 13.52 -10.85
N ARG A 77 8.30 14.74 -11.39
CA ARG A 77 7.66 15.87 -10.72
C ARG A 77 6.17 15.63 -10.48
N HIS A 78 5.53 14.96 -11.43
CA HIS A 78 4.15 14.50 -11.33
C HIS A 78 4.05 13.09 -11.88
N LEU A 79 3.03 12.36 -11.47
CA LEU A 79 2.68 11.07 -12.05
C LEU A 79 1.57 11.24 -13.09
N PRO A 80 1.42 10.26 -14.00
CA PRO A 80 0.23 10.15 -14.84
C PRO A 80 -1.04 10.19 -13.97
N ALA A 81 -2.11 10.84 -14.46
CA ALA A 81 -3.31 11.05 -13.65
C ALA A 81 -4.08 9.75 -13.36
N GLY A 82 -3.91 8.75 -14.23
CA GLY A 82 -4.57 7.46 -14.15
C GLY A 82 -3.79 6.37 -14.87
N ARG A 83 -4.23 5.11 -14.67
CA ARG A 83 -3.64 3.93 -15.29
C ARG A 83 -3.52 4.06 -16.80
N GLU A 84 -4.58 4.47 -17.47
CA GLU A 84 -4.63 4.57 -18.94
C GLU A 84 -3.55 5.51 -19.48
N GLN A 85 -3.34 6.66 -18.82
CA GLN A 85 -2.27 7.59 -19.18
C GLN A 85 -0.89 6.98 -18.92
N CYS A 86 -0.74 6.25 -17.81
CA CYS A 86 0.51 5.57 -17.48
C CYS A 86 0.85 4.48 -18.52
N LEU A 87 -0.15 3.67 -18.91
CA LEU A 87 0.00 2.66 -19.95
C LEU A 87 0.29 3.28 -21.32
N SER A 88 -0.42 4.35 -21.70
CA SER A 88 -0.17 5.06 -22.96
C SER A 88 1.24 5.67 -22.99
N PHE A 89 1.70 6.22 -21.86
CA PHE A 89 3.07 6.73 -21.73
C PHE A 89 4.11 5.62 -21.87
N GLY A 90 3.92 4.47 -21.22
CA GLY A 90 4.80 3.31 -21.38
C GLY A 90 4.84 2.77 -22.82
N LYS A 91 3.67 2.65 -23.47
CA LYS A 91 3.59 2.27 -24.89
C LYS A 91 4.32 3.26 -25.80
N ALA A 92 4.16 4.56 -25.55
CA ALA A 92 4.84 5.60 -26.32
C ALA A 92 6.37 5.55 -26.17
N LEU A 93 6.86 5.22 -24.97
CA LEU A 93 8.28 4.96 -24.69
C LEU A 93 8.82 3.67 -25.35
N GLY A 94 7.94 2.80 -25.87
CA GLY A 94 8.34 1.52 -26.44
C GLY A 94 8.79 0.52 -25.39
N LEU A 95 8.17 0.55 -24.20
CA LEU A 95 8.49 -0.39 -23.13
C LEU A 95 8.21 -1.84 -23.52
N SER A 96 9.08 -2.76 -23.09
CA SER A 96 8.79 -4.19 -23.11
C SER A 96 7.64 -4.53 -22.14
N GLU A 97 7.08 -5.74 -22.22
CA GLU A 97 6.05 -6.18 -21.26
C GLU A 97 6.54 -6.14 -19.81
N GLU A 98 7.79 -6.51 -19.56
CA GLU A 98 8.40 -6.47 -18.23
C GLU A 98 8.56 -5.03 -17.72
N GLU A 99 9.04 -4.13 -18.58
CA GLU A 99 9.17 -2.72 -18.24
C GLU A 99 7.80 -2.05 -18.05
N GLN A 100 6.80 -2.47 -18.81
CA GLN A 100 5.43 -1.99 -18.67
C GLN A 100 4.84 -2.43 -17.31
N ARG A 101 5.15 -3.65 -16.85
CA ARG A 101 4.81 -4.11 -15.50
C ARG A 101 5.51 -3.27 -14.44
N TYR A 102 6.82 -3.05 -14.56
CA TYR A 102 7.57 -2.21 -13.62
C TYR A 102 7.06 -0.76 -13.58
N LEU A 103 6.68 -0.18 -14.73
CA LEU A 103 6.09 1.16 -14.79
C LEU A 103 4.82 1.24 -13.92
N ILE A 104 3.98 0.20 -13.94
CA ILE A 104 2.74 0.16 -13.17
C ILE A 104 3.00 -0.17 -11.70
N GLN A 105 3.81 -1.19 -11.42
CA GLN A 105 3.99 -1.71 -10.07
C GLN A 105 5.01 -0.94 -9.24
N GLY A 106 6.13 -0.52 -9.85
CA GLY A 106 7.17 0.26 -9.20
C GLY A 106 6.89 1.75 -9.30
N TYR A 107 6.99 2.31 -10.51
CA TYR A 107 6.93 3.76 -10.71
C TYR A 107 5.55 4.36 -10.36
N TYR A 108 4.46 3.72 -10.77
CA TYR A 108 3.09 4.17 -10.49
C TYR A 108 2.51 3.57 -9.19
N ASP A 109 3.22 2.62 -8.57
CA ASP A 109 2.90 2.00 -7.26
C ASP A 109 1.46 1.43 -7.21
N ARG A 110 1.10 0.61 -8.20
CA ARG A 110 -0.22 -0.02 -8.36
C ARG A 110 -0.15 -1.52 -8.66
N SER A 111 -1.26 -2.22 -8.54
CA SER A 111 -1.34 -3.62 -8.96
C SER A 111 -1.16 -3.76 -10.48
N ASP A 112 -0.68 -4.89 -10.93
CA ASP A 112 -0.60 -5.25 -12.35
C ASP A 112 -1.98 -5.22 -13.06
N GLN A 113 -3.06 -5.50 -12.32
CA GLN A 113 -4.41 -5.66 -12.83
C GLN A 113 -5.42 -4.85 -12.04
N VAL A 114 -6.50 -4.47 -12.72
CA VAL A 114 -7.69 -3.83 -12.15
C VAL A 114 -8.88 -4.68 -12.54
N PHE A 115 -9.69 -5.06 -11.56
CA PHE A 115 -10.88 -5.88 -11.81
C PHE A 115 -12.14 -5.04 -11.73
N GLU A 116 -13.10 -5.30 -12.61
CA GLU A 116 -14.40 -4.65 -12.60
C GLU A 116 -15.43 -5.44 -11.78
N ALA A 117 -16.51 -4.77 -11.39
CA ALA A 117 -17.59 -5.44 -10.68
C ALA A 117 -18.29 -6.44 -11.62
N GLY A 118 -18.43 -7.69 -11.17
CA GLY A 118 -19.03 -8.77 -11.98
C GLY A 118 -18.06 -9.46 -12.94
N GLN A 119 -16.77 -9.13 -12.90
CA GLN A 119 -15.74 -9.86 -13.62
C GLN A 119 -15.54 -11.26 -13.03
N GLU A 120 -15.39 -12.28 -13.88
CA GLU A 120 -15.26 -13.69 -13.46
C GLU A 120 -14.11 -14.40 -14.20
N ASN A 121 -13.08 -13.67 -14.62
CA ASN A 121 -11.93 -14.33 -15.24
C ASN A 121 -11.13 -15.15 -14.22
N ALA A 122 -10.35 -16.13 -14.73
CA ALA A 122 -9.63 -17.08 -13.88
C ALA A 122 -8.72 -16.40 -12.84
N LEU A 123 -7.95 -15.39 -13.26
CA LEU A 123 -7.05 -14.64 -12.37
C LEU A 123 -7.80 -13.88 -11.27
N TYR A 124 -8.95 -13.29 -11.59
CA TYR A 124 -9.80 -12.62 -10.60
C TYR A 124 -10.31 -13.62 -9.57
N ILE A 125 -10.87 -14.75 -10.02
CA ILE A 125 -11.39 -15.80 -9.14
C ILE A 125 -10.28 -16.31 -8.23
N GLU A 126 -9.11 -16.59 -8.79
CA GLU A 126 -7.94 -17.04 -8.06
C GLU A 126 -7.54 -16.06 -6.94
N ARG A 127 -7.29 -14.78 -7.29
CA ARG A 127 -6.93 -13.76 -6.30
C ARG A 127 -8.05 -13.52 -5.29
N LYS A 128 -9.30 -13.59 -5.72
CA LYS A 128 -10.46 -13.41 -4.84
C LYS A 128 -10.57 -14.54 -3.81
N ASN A 129 -10.27 -15.78 -4.22
CA ASN A 129 -10.22 -16.93 -3.32
C ASN A 129 -9.12 -16.77 -2.28
N CYS A 130 -7.91 -16.38 -2.69
CA CYS A 130 -6.83 -16.08 -1.75
C CYS A 130 -7.22 -14.97 -0.75
N MET A 131 -7.88 -13.89 -1.19
CA MET A 131 -8.39 -12.86 -0.27
C MET A 131 -9.45 -13.41 0.70
N ASN A 132 -10.30 -14.33 0.24
CA ASN A 132 -11.30 -14.97 1.11
C ASN A 132 -10.65 -15.91 2.14
N GLU A 133 -9.59 -16.63 1.77
CA GLU A 133 -8.80 -17.46 2.67
C GLU A 133 -8.15 -16.61 3.77
N LEU A 134 -7.49 -15.51 3.40
CA LEU A 134 -6.90 -14.57 4.37
C LEU A 134 -7.96 -14.01 5.34
N VAL A 135 -9.15 -13.68 4.82
CA VAL A 135 -10.27 -13.24 5.65
C VAL A 135 -10.71 -14.36 6.59
N GLN A 136 -10.81 -15.60 6.11
CA GLN A 136 -11.24 -16.72 6.93
C GLN A 136 -10.22 -17.03 8.04
N GLU A 137 -8.92 -17.09 7.71
CA GLU A 137 -7.84 -17.25 8.68
C GLU A 137 -7.87 -16.15 9.76
N TYR A 138 -8.13 -14.91 9.36
CA TYR A 138 -8.31 -13.79 10.29
C TYR A 138 -9.51 -14.01 11.22
N LEU A 139 -10.67 -14.40 10.69
CA LEU A 139 -11.86 -14.67 11.49
C LEU A 139 -11.68 -15.88 12.43
N ASP A 140 -10.89 -16.86 12.03
CA ASP A 140 -10.59 -18.04 12.84
C ASP A 140 -9.79 -17.66 14.09
N LYS A 141 -8.89 -16.67 13.98
CA LYS A 141 -8.11 -16.11 15.10
C LYS A 141 -8.90 -15.21 16.06
N VAL A 142 -10.13 -14.81 15.73
CA VAL A 142 -10.93 -13.97 16.63
C VAL A 142 -11.20 -14.70 17.94
N HIS A 143 -10.94 -14.03 19.07
CA HIS A 143 -11.08 -14.62 20.40
C HIS A 143 -12.50 -15.20 20.64
N PRO A 144 -12.65 -16.40 21.23
CA PRO A 144 -13.95 -17.07 21.39
C PRO A 144 -15.01 -16.22 22.10
N LEU A 145 -14.62 -15.43 23.11
CA LEU A 145 -15.56 -14.52 23.80
C LEU A 145 -16.12 -13.45 22.86
N THR A 146 -15.30 -12.90 21.96
CA THR A 146 -15.73 -11.92 20.96
C THR A 146 -16.68 -12.57 19.96
N LYS A 147 -16.37 -13.80 19.51
CA LYS A 147 -17.27 -14.59 18.66
C LYS A 147 -18.64 -14.79 19.34
N GLN A 148 -18.64 -15.21 20.60
CA GLN A 148 -19.87 -15.45 21.36
C GLN A 148 -20.69 -14.17 21.55
N GLN A 149 -20.06 -13.02 21.79
CA GLN A 149 -20.75 -11.73 21.88
C GLN A 149 -21.44 -11.36 20.57
N LEU A 150 -20.76 -11.50 19.43
CA LEU A 150 -21.32 -11.22 18.10
C LEU A 150 -22.48 -12.15 17.74
N TYR A 151 -22.36 -13.44 18.05
CA TYR A 151 -23.45 -14.40 17.87
C TYR A 151 -24.67 -14.05 18.72
N ARG A 152 -24.47 -13.66 20.00
CA ARG A 152 -25.57 -13.24 20.89
C ARG A 152 -26.27 -11.96 20.42
N SER A 153 -25.57 -11.08 19.70
CA SER A 153 -26.18 -9.90 19.08
C SER A 153 -26.89 -10.19 17.74
N GLY A 154 -26.93 -11.45 17.30
CA GLY A 154 -27.57 -11.86 16.04
C GLY A 154 -26.75 -11.52 14.79
N SER A 155 -25.47 -11.19 14.93
CA SER A 155 -24.59 -10.81 13.83
C SER A 155 -23.74 -12.01 13.39
N ASP A 156 -23.70 -12.30 12.08
CA ASP A 156 -22.72 -13.23 11.52
C ASP A 156 -21.30 -12.61 11.56
N LEU A 157 -20.27 -13.44 11.80
CA LEU A 157 -18.87 -13.01 11.82
C LEU A 157 -18.46 -12.39 10.48
N LYS A 158 -18.89 -12.97 9.35
CA LYS A 158 -18.59 -12.43 8.02
C LYS A 158 -19.26 -11.08 7.81
N HIS A 159 -20.49 -10.91 8.31
CA HIS A 159 -21.18 -9.61 8.30
C HIS A 159 -20.54 -8.60 9.26
N SER A 160 -19.85 -9.08 10.29
CA SER A 160 -19.11 -8.27 11.27
C SER A 160 -17.66 -7.99 10.89
N LEU A 161 -17.14 -8.56 9.78
CA LEU A 161 -15.75 -8.46 9.36
C LEU A 161 -15.23 -7.02 9.36
N ARG A 162 -16.01 -6.09 8.81
CA ARG A 162 -15.65 -4.68 8.76
C ARG A 162 -15.44 -4.09 10.15
N HIS A 163 -16.32 -4.43 11.10
CA HIS A 163 -16.25 -3.92 12.47
C HIS A 163 -15.06 -4.51 13.22
N LEU A 164 -14.80 -5.81 13.05
CA LEU A 164 -13.64 -6.49 13.60
C LEU A 164 -12.34 -5.88 13.06
N TYR A 165 -12.23 -5.78 11.73
CA TYR A 165 -11.09 -5.19 11.04
C TYR A 165 -10.81 -3.77 11.52
N PHE A 166 -11.84 -2.93 11.62
CA PHE A 166 -11.69 -1.56 12.08
C PHE A 166 -11.26 -1.48 13.53
N THR A 167 -11.88 -2.30 14.39
CA THR A 167 -11.55 -2.39 15.82
C THR A 167 -10.07 -2.74 15.99
N ASP A 168 -9.59 -3.74 15.27
CA ASP A 168 -8.18 -4.13 15.30
C ASP A 168 -7.26 -3.04 14.76
N ALA A 169 -7.56 -2.47 13.59
CA ALA A 169 -6.77 -1.39 13.01
C ALA A 169 -6.67 -0.18 13.96
N LYS A 170 -7.76 0.15 14.65
CA LYS A 170 -7.81 1.18 15.69
C LYS A 170 -6.96 0.80 16.91
N GLY A 171 -6.98 -0.47 17.31
CA GLY A 171 -6.17 -0.99 18.42
C GLY A 171 -4.66 -0.77 18.25
N TYR A 172 -4.17 -0.64 17.01
CA TYR A 172 -2.76 -0.33 16.74
C TYR A 172 -2.41 1.16 16.95
N ILE A 173 -3.36 2.09 16.74
CA ILE A 173 -3.11 3.55 16.80
C ILE A 173 -3.50 4.19 18.14
N THR A 174 -4.34 3.54 18.95
CA THR A 174 -4.80 4.09 20.24
C THR A 174 -3.92 3.69 21.42
N LEU A 175 -3.74 4.58 22.40
CA LEU A 175 -3.07 4.31 23.68
C LEU A 175 -3.97 4.56 24.90
N PRO A 176 -3.85 3.74 25.98
CA PRO A 176 -3.12 2.48 26.02
C PRO A 176 -3.68 1.48 24.99
N PRO A 177 -2.92 0.47 24.53
CA PRO A 177 -3.50 -0.58 23.70
C PRO A 177 -4.68 -1.15 24.49
N MET A 178 -5.88 -0.83 24.03
CA MET A 178 -7.07 -1.18 24.78
C MET A 178 -7.14 -2.71 24.83
N GLN A 179 -7.40 -3.27 26.01
CA GLN A 179 -7.95 -4.62 26.11
C GLN A 179 -9.38 -4.56 25.57
N GLN A 180 -9.52 -4.45 24.24
CA GLN A 180 -10.83 -4.29 23.60
C GLN A 180 -11.58 -5.61 23.70
N THR A 181 -12.36 -5.73 24.77
CA THR A 181 -13.34 -6.81 24.97
C THR A 181 -14.67 -6.52 24.26
N ARG A 182 -14.77 -5.38 23.54
CA ARG A 182 -15.97 -4.95 22.83
C ARG A 182 -15.63 -4.47 21.42
N VAL A 183 -16.33 -5.04 20.44
CA VAL A 183 -16.32 -4.59 19.04
C VAL A 183 -17.06 -3.26 18.94
N GLU A 184 -16.53 -2.29 18.19
CA GLU A 184 -17.21 -1.01 18.03
C GLU A 184 -18.51 -1.17 17.23
N PRO A 185 -19.67 -0.83 17.82
CA PRO A 185 -20.96 -1.20 17.26
C PRO A 185 -21.28 -0.47 15.95
N HIS A 186 -20.74 0.74 15.72
CA HIS A 186 -21.07 1.52 14.53
C HIS A 186 -19.90 2.36 14.01
N ILE A 187 -19.47 2.05 12.77
CA ILE A 187 -18.73 2.98 11.93
C ILE A 187 -19.75 3.57 10.96
N VAL A 188 -20.20 4.79 11.23
CA VAL A 188 -21.33 5.43 10.51
C VAL A 188 -20.94 5.90 9.10
N SER A 189 -19.73 5.60 8.63
CA SER A 189 -19.24 6.08 7.34
C SER A 189 -19.61 5.13 6.20
N ILE A 190 -20.64 5.49 5.43
CA ILE A 190 -21.03 4.84 4.16
C ILE A 190 -19.84 4.78 3.17
N ASN A 191 -19.00 5.81 3.17
CA ASN A 191 -17.79 5.85 2.33
C ASN A 191 -16.76 4.78 2.74
N TYR A 192 -16.59 4.54 4.04
CA TYR A 192 -15.72 3.46 4.51
C TYR A 192 -16.30 2.08 4.17
N GLU A 193 -17.61 1.90 4.29
CA GLU A 193 -18.27 0.63 3.93
C GLU A 193 -18.03 0.25 2.48
N SER A 194 -18.33 1.18 1.57
CA SER A 194 -18.15 0.99 0.14
C SER A 194 -16.69 0.79 -0.23
N GLU A 195 -15.76 1.56 0.37
CA GLU A 195 -14.32 1.41 0.13
C GLU A 195 -13.79 0.05 0.64
N PHE A 196 -14.15 -0.34 1.86
CA PHE A 196 -13.73 -1.62 2.45
C PHE A 196 -14.29 -2.80 1.64
N SER A 197 -15.60 -2.80 1.35
CA SER A 197 -16.20 -3.86 0.54
C SER A 197 -15.57 -3.96 -0.84
N ARG A 198 -15.26 -2.82 -1.46
CA ARG A 198 -14.59 -2.80 -2.77
C ARG A 198 -13.20 -3.43 -2.69
N GLN A 199 -12.41 -3.06 -1.68
CA GLN A 199 -11.04 -3.58 -1.48
C GLN A 199 -11.03 -5.09 -1.21
N ILE A 200 -11.89 -5.59 -0.32
CA ILE A 200 -11.97 -7.03 -0.02
C ILE A 200 -12.50 -7.83 -1.21
N LYS A 201 -13.31 -7.22 -2.09
CA LYS A 201 -13.76 -7.83 -3.34
C LYS A 201 -12.75 -7.71 -4.48
N LEU A 202 -11.60 -7.06 -4.25
CA LEU A 202 -10.57 -6.78 -5.25
C LEU A 202 -11.08 -5.96 -6.45
N VAL A 203 -12.12 -5.15 -6.27
CA VAL A 203 -12.73 -4.38 -7.37
C VAL A 203 -12.09 -3.00 -7.48
N GLY A 204 -11.84 -2.56 -8.71
CA GLY A 204 -11.22 -1.29 -9.03
C GLY A 204 -9.78 -1.17 -8.55
N GLU A 205 -9.27 0.05 -8.56
CA GLU A 205 -7.91 0.33 -8.14
C GLU A 205 -7.75 0.20 -6.62
N ILE A 206 -6.86 -0.69 -6.18
CA ILE A 206 -6.50 -0.83 -4.77
C ILE A 206 -5.09 -0.27 -4.57
N PRO A 207 -4.91 0.80 -3.77
CA PRO A 207 -3.59 1.32 -3.47
C PRO A 207 -2.72 0.27 -2.74
N ARG A 208 -1.43 0.18 -3.08
CA ARG A 208 -0.47 -0.74 -2.43
C ARG A 208 -0.55 -0.66 -0.90
N ARG A 209 -0.52 0.55 -0.33
CA ARG A 209 -0.65 0.75 1.13
C ARG A 209 -1.92 0.15 1.73
N ALA A 210 -3.04 0.19 1.01
CA ALA A 210 -4.28 -0.42 1.49
C ALA A 210 -4.15 -1.95 1.50
N MET A 211 -3.55 -2.54 0.46
CA MET A 211 -3.27 -3.98 0.42
C MET A 211 -2.32 -4.41 1.54
N ILE A 212 -1.18 -3.73 1.70
CA ILE A 212 -0.23 -3.96 2.79
C ILE A 212 -0.94 -3.97 4.15
N ARG A 213 -1.81 -2.98 4.40
CA ARG A 213 -2.55 -2.91 5.66
C ARG A 213 -3.46 -4.12 5.86
N HIS A 214 -4.17 -4.56 4.83
CA HIS A 214 -5.01 -5.76 4.90
C HIS A 214 -4.16 -6.98 5.24
N LEU A 215 -3.04 -7.17 4.57
CA LEU A 215 -2.12 -8.28 4.81
C LEU A 215 -1.54 -8.25 6.24
N LEU A 216 -1.22 -7.07 6.77
CA LEU A 216 -0.76 -6.92 8.16
C LEU A 216 -1.87 -7.23 9.17
N VAL A 217 -3.06 -6.62 9.02
CA VAL A 217 -4.19 -6.86 9.95
C VAL A 217 -4.60 -8.33 9.93
N PHE A 218 -4.68 -8.94 8.75
CA PHE A 218 -5.07 -10.34 8.61
C PHE A 218 -3.95 -11.30 8.99
N GLY A 219 -2.68 -10.93 8.85
CA GLY A 219 -1.55 -11.83 9.09
C GLY A 219 -1.11 -11.93 10.55
N ILE A 220 -1.21 -10.85 11.33
CA ILE A 220 -0.77 -10.83 12.74
C ILE A 220 -1.47 -11.95 13.55
N PRO A 221 -0.75 -12.65 14.46
CA PRO A 221 0.69 -12.49 14.79
C PRO A 221 1.65 -13.26 13.89
N PHE A 222 1.18 -14.07 12.95
CA PHE A 222 2.03 -14.96 12.15
C PHE A 222 2.60 -14.28 10.90
N ILE A 223 2.89 -12.98 10.98
CA ILE A 223 3.40 -12.19 9.85
C ILE A 223 4.92 -12.10 9.89
N ASN A 224 5.54 -12.22 8.72
CA ASN A 224 6.98 -12.01 8.50
C ASN A 224 7.21 -11.37 7.12
N ARG A 225 8.48 -11.07 6.81
CA ARG A 225 8.87 -10.46 5.53
C ARG A 225 8.43 -11.30 4.32
N GLU A 226 8.72 -12.60 4.35
CA GLU A 226 8.53 -13.53 3.24
C GLU A 226 7.06 -13.63 2.89
N LEU A 227 6.21 -13.90 3.88
CA LEU A 227 4.76 -14.01 3.72
C LEU A 227 4.17 -12.71 3.16
N LEU A 228 4.59 -11.55 3.68
CA LEU A 228 4.07 -10.28 3.20
C LEU A 228 4.48 -10.00 1.74
N SER A 229 5.72 -10.33 1.38
CA SER A 229 6.23 -10.16 0.01
C SER A 229 5.52 -11.09 -0.98
N GLU A 230 5.42 -12.38 -0.63
CA GLU A 230 4.73 -13.39 -1.45
C GLU A 230 3.28 -12.99 -1.70
N ARG A 231 2.56 -12.53 -0.66
CA ARG A 231 1.17 -12.08 -0.82
C ARG A 231 1.06 -10.82 -1.67
N LEU A 232 1.99 -9.86 -1.54
CA LEU A 232 2.00 -8.68 -2.40
C LEU A 232 2.18 -9.05 -3.87
N GLU A 233 3.13 -9.93 -4.17
CA GLU A 233 3.36 -10.46 -5.52
C GLU A 233 2.13 -11.19 -6.04
N TYR A 234 1.52 -12.04 -5.21
CA TYR A 234 0.31 -12.77 -5.58
C TYR A 234 -0.85 -11.83 -5.96
N PHE A 235 -1.02 -10.72 -5.22
CA PHE A 235 -2.00 -9.68 -5.54
C PHE A 235 -1.55 -8.71 -6.63
N GLY A 236 -0.38 -8.94 -7.24
CA GLY A 236 0.08 -8.22 -8.41
C GLY A 236 0.83 -6.93 -8.10
N TYR A 237 1.40 -6.80 -6.92
CA TYR A 237 2.31 -5.70 -6.57
C TYR A 237 3.76 -6.19 -6.55
N LEU A 238 4.74 -5.27 -6.47
CA LEU A 238 6.13 -5.67 -6.17
C LEU A 238 6.23 -6.29 -4.77
N PRO A 239 7.19 -7.20 -4.51
CA PRO A 239 7.51 -7.62 -3.15
C PRO A 239 7.97 -6.43 -2.29
N LEU A 240 8.17 -6.63 -0.98
CA LEU A 240 8.76 -5.58 -0.15
C LEU A 240 10.23 -5.38 -0.51
N GLU A 241 10.57 -4.16 -0.91
CA GLU A 241 11.94 -3.77 -1.25
C GLU A 241 12.38 -2.51 -0.50
N GLU A 242 13.58 -2.52 0.09
CA GLU A 242 14.09 -1.38 0.87
C GLU A 242 14.21 -0.10 0.02
N THR A 243 14.46 -0.26 -1.28
CA THR A 243 14.65 0.84 -2.24
C THR A 243 13.36 1.31 -2.89
N HIS A 244 12.23 0.63 -2.73
CA HIS A 244 10.95 1.04 -3.31
C HIS A 244 10.46 2.35 -2.69
N THR A 245 9.84 3.20 -3.51
CA THR A 245 9.13 4.39 -3.04
C THR A 245 7.67 4.38 -3.44
N MET A 246 6.82 4.81 -2.51
CA MET A 246 5.44 5.17 -2.85
C MET A 246 5.41 6.34 -3.85
N THR A 247 4.24 6.58 -4.45
CA THR A 247 4.04 7.69 -5.40
C THR A 247 4.46 9.08 -4.90
N ASP A 248 4.47 9.28 -3.59
CA ASP A 248 4.85 10.54 -2.93
C ASP A 248 6.31 10.55 -2.42
N GLY A 249 7.10 9.54 -2.75
CA GLY A 249 8.49 9.37 -2.31
C GLY A 249 8.65 8.66 -0.97
N SER A 250 7.57 8.34 -0.27
CA SER A 250 7.66 7.71 1.06
C SER A 250 8.28 6.31 1.01
N ARG A 251 9.16 6.03 1.97
CA ARG A 251 9.87 4.75 2.16
C ARG A 251 9.07 3.75 3.00
N LEU A 252 7.84 3.47 2.59
CA LEU A 252 6.95 2.60 3.37
C LEU A 252 7.47 1.16 3.48
N ASP A 253 7.97 0.60 2.39
CA ASP A 253 8.47 -0.77 2.36
C ASP A 253 9.66 -0.96 3.30
N LYS A 254 10.65 -0.06 3.26
CA LYS A 254 11.78 -0.05 4.21
C LYS A 254 11.30 0.03 5.67
N LEU A 255 10.37 0.94 5.96
CA LEU A 255 9.79 1.07 7.31
C LEU A 255 9.19 -0.26 7.79
N ILE A 256 8.43 -0.94 6.94
CA ILE A 256 7.80 -2.22 7.27
C ILE A 256 8.86 -3.31 7.44
N LEU A 257 9.85 -3.39 6.54
CA LEU A 257 10.93 -4.36 6.63
C LEU A 257 11.70 -4.23 7.93
N ASP A 258 12.11 -3.02 8.30
CA ASP A 258 12.85 -2.79 9.54
C ASP A 258 11.97 -2.98 10.79
N PHE A 259 10.68 -2.66 10.70
CA PHE A 259 9.71 -2.96 11.76
C PHE A 259 9.51 -4.48 11.95
N LEU A 260 9.40 -5.25 10.86
CA LEU A 260 9.26 -6.70 10.89
C LEU A 260 10.53 -7.39 11.41
N LYS A 261 11.72 -6.93 11.04
CA LYS A 261 12.99 -7.42 11.64
C LYS A 261 12.99 -7.27 13.17
N LEU A 262 12.50 -6.13 13.66
CA LEU A 262 12.39 -5.87 15.10
C LEU A 262 11.29 -6.74 15.75
N TYR A 263 10.17 -6.95 15.05
CA TYR A 263 9.08 -7.83 15.48
C TYR A 263 9.57 -9.26 15.65
N GLU A 264 10.20 -9.84 14.61
CA GLU A 264 10.74 -11.20 14.62
C GLU A 264 11.72 -11.42 15.77
N THR A 265 12.64 -10.46 15.99
CA THR A 265 13.60 -10.55 17.10
C THR A 265 12.91 -10.47 18.47
N SER A 266 11.84 -9.68 18.59
CA SER A 266 11.15 -9.46 19.86
C SER A 266 10.10 -10.52 20.19
N CYS A 267 9.66 -11.29 19.19
CA CYS A 267 8.61 -12.29 19.28
C CYS A 267 9.14 -13.72 19.15
N ALA A 268 10.47 -13.88 19.01
CA ALA A 268 11.11 -15.18 18.91
C ALA A 268 10.93 -15.99 20.21
N GLY A 269 10.15 -17.07 20.13
CA GLY A 269 9.87 -17.96 21.27
C GLY A 269 8.80 -17.45 22.23
N GLU A 270 8.13 -16.34 21.91
CA GLU A 270 7.04 -15.77 22.69
C GLU A 270 5.68 -16.33 22.23
N GLU A 271 4.67 -16.27 23.09
CA GLU A 271 3.33 -16.72 22.75
C GLU A 271 2.62 -15.74 21.78
N PRO A 272 1.71 -16.21 20.90
CA PRO A 272 1.02 -15.36 19.94
C PRO A 272 0.36 -14.10 20.54
N GLU A 273 -0.23 -14.21 21.73
CA GLU A 273 -0.84 -13.09 22.45
C GLU A 273 0.17 -12.02 22.85
N GLU A 274 1.37 -12.42 23.27
CA GLU A 274 2.47 -11.51 23.64
C GLU A 274 2.97 -10.76 22.40
N CYS A 275 3.07 -11.47 21.27
CA CYS A 275 3.43 -10.91 19.97
C CYS A 275 2.42 -9.84 19.51
N ILE A 276 1.11 -10.10 19.65
CA ILE A 276 0.05 -9.12 19.35
C ILE A 276 0.20 -7.87 20.23
N LEU A 277 0.40 -8.05 21.54
CA LEU A 277 0.56 -6.95 22.48
C LEU A 277 1.82 -6.12 22.17
N TRP A 278 2.92 -6.80 21.84
CA TRP A 278 4.14 -6.15 21.41
C TRP A 278 3.89 -5.32 20.14
N PHE A 279 3.27 -5.90 19.11
CA PHE A 279 3.03 -5.21 17.84
C PHE A 279 2.19 -3.96 18.05
N ARG A 280 1.07 -4.07 18.78
CA ARG A 280 0.19 -2.94 19.11
C ARG A 280 0.96 -1.84 19.85
N ARG A 281 1.74 -2.20 20.87
CA ARG A 281 2.52 -1.22 21.64
C ARG A 281 3.59 -0.56 20.77
N ALA A 282 4.36 -1.34 20.01
CA ALA A 282 5.43 -0.85 19.16
C ALA A 282 4.89 0.08 18.06
N TYR A 283 3.83 -0.34 17.37
CA TYR A 283 3.21 0.49 16.34
C TYR A 283 2.58 1.76 16.92
N SER A 284 1.96 1.72 18.10
CA SER A 284 1.42 2.95 18.73
C SER A 284 2.49 4.01 19.06
N ILE A 285 3.75 3.58 19.25
CA ILE A 285 4.89 4.49 19.42
C ILE A 285 5.27 5.08 18.07
N LEU A 286 5.39 4.22 17.04
CA LEU A 286 5.67 4.63 15.67
C LEU A 286 4.63 5.63 15.15
N ASP A 287 3.35 5.31 15.29
CA ASP A 287 2.23 6.09 14.77
C ASP A 287 2.16 7.48 15.40
N ARG A 288 2.33 7.60 16.73
CA ARG A 288 2.39 8.91 17.41
C ARG A 288 3.58 9.75 16.96
N TYR A 289 4.73 9.12 16.77
CA TYR A 289 5.89 9.82 16.27
C TYR A 289 5.61 10.36 14.86
N LEU A 290 5.12 9.51 13.95
CA LEU A 290 4.77 9.92 12.59
C LEU A 290 3.64 10.96 12.55
N GLU A 291 2.66 10.88 13.46
CA GLU A 291 1.61 11.87 13.63
C GLU A 291 2.16 13.23 14.04
N LYS A 292 3.08 13.26 15.02
CA LYS A 292 3.78 14.48 15.44
C LYS A 292 4.60 15.09 14.29
N MET A 293 5.15 14.25 13.42
CA MET A 293 5.87 14.66 12.22
C MET A 293 4.93 14.95 11.02
N GLU A 294 3.61 14.93 11.23
CA GLU A 294 2.57 15.14 10.22
C GLU A 294 2.66 14.21 9.00
N ASN A 295 3.34 13.07 9.13
CA ASN A 295 3.53 12.13 8.04
C ASN A 295 2.43 11.07 8.03
N LYS A 296 1.46 11.22 7.13
CA LYS A 296 0.38 10.24 6.93
C LYS A 296 0.79 9.06 6.08
N SER A 297 1.86 9.19 5.31
CA SER A 297 2.20 8.21 4.28
C SER A 297 2.83 6.95 4.83
N LEU A 298 3.61 7.11 5.89
CA LEU A 298 4.25 6.03 6.64
C LEU A 298 3.36 5.40 7.72
N ARG A 299 2.22 6.00 8.05
CA ARG A 299 1.25 5.45 9.04
C ARG A 299 0.40 4.33 8.42
N PHE A 300 0.94 3.12 8.35
CA PHE A 300 0.33 2.02 7.59
C PHE A 300 -0.98 1.43 8.16
N PHE A 301 -1.31 1.63 9.44
CA PHE A 301 -2.66 1.33 9.96
C PHE A 301 -3.62 2.52 9.94
N TYR A 302 -3.14 3.73 9.63
CA TYR A 302 -4.00 4.91 9.56
C TYR A 302 -4.86 4.93 8.28
N PHE A 303 -6.12 5.36 8.42
CA PHE A 303 -7.01 5.69 7.31
C PHE A 303 -8.04 6.74 7.69
N LYS A 304 -8.64 7.38 6.68
CA LYS A 304 -9.53 8.54 6.83
C LYS A 304 -10.70 8.29 7.79
N ALA A 305 -11.24 7.07 7.82
CA ALA A 305 -12.36 6.75 8.70
C ALA A 305 -12.00 6.80 10.20
N LEU A 306 -10.70 6.82 10.55
CA LEU A 306 -10.21 6.97 11.92
C LEU A 306 -10.07 8.44 12.37
N LYS A 307 -10.18 9.40 11.43
CA LYS A 307 -9.92 10.84 11.66
C LYS A 307 -10.88 11.52 12.66
N GLY A 308 -12.02 10.91 12.97
CA GLY A 308 -13.05 11.48 13.86
C GLY A 308 -13.08 10.88 15.27
N ILE A 309 -12.16 9.98 15.62
CA ILE A 309 -12.23 9.20 16.87
C ILE A 309 -10.96 9.32 17.71
N ILE A 310 -9.88 9.89 17.15
CA ILE A 310 -8.66 10.25 17.87
C ILE A 310 -8.78 11.73 18.24
N GLY A 311 -9.48 11.99 19.34
CA GLY A 311 -9.54 13.28 20.02
C GLY A 311 -9.01 13.11 21.43
#